data_AF-A0AAN8X1K0-F1
#
_entry.id   AF-A0AAN8X1K0-F1
#
_cell.length_a   1.000
_cell.length_b   1.000
_cell.length_c   1.000
_cell.angle_alpha   90.00
_cell.angle_beta   90.00
_cell.angle_gamma   90.00
#
_symmetry.space_group_name_H-M   'P 1'
#
loop_
_entity.id
_entity.type
_entity.pdbx_description
1 polymer ?
#
loop_
_entity_poly.entity_id
_entity_poly.type
_entity_poly.pdbx_seq_one_letter_code
_entity_poly.pdbx_strand_id
1 'polypeptide(L)'
;MAPCNRFSRSKSTSVTPKRKSAASISRKKMALERRSSEIGRTWPFKHASGIFDAVGKGDLETVKELLKNVGPGVRDYTFSGTLLHAAAAIDQREMVSFLLKLISPNVLDEDSDTPVHLAATNGHTEVVKILLADKEMNPDIINDDSYTYKDLLSKSLFDAVLRADEDKAKEFLDLGADPDREFQSARDLGIKTTRQLASTMCNDTLNYMFQNVNDHRCPPHVDKALKVSAKGREAHVAKLFGPMRFKVQPARRQVQGHDVYSTISKGHVCIFHYGSFRGRPDLELTASEKDAYNYVSVFSQMGYTTEVHSNLTAKETKEALDKIKASMSENISGIIFIICSHSFTNDIFLTSDMETVPTAWLINYFNYPQCRQLRYKPKLFIFDYCLGFYRDGIKAMPNSMFYDPMRIQEPHFDNLCLYSSNCAFKAQTKDGSVFATYLCRTLADHAHNLEINKLYKKLVNKCSVSSLYAVPYLHSIGFDRRFYFHPGLAL
;
A
#
# COMPACT_ATOMS: atom_id res chain seq x y z
N MET A 1 -59.86 0.23 -56.93
CA MET A 1 -60.62 0.50 -55.68
C MET A 1 -59.78 -0.01 -54.51
N ALA A 2 -59.41 0.87 -53.57
CA ALA A 2 -58.95 0.48 -52.22
C ALA A 2 -60.19 -0.04 -51.41
N PRO A 3 -60.10 -0.72 -50.24
CA PRO A 3 -59.10 -0.44 -49.18
C PRO A 3 -58.62 -1.60 -48.24
N CYS A 4 -57.50 -1.29 -47.57
CA CYS A 4 -57.10 -1.48 -46.16
C CYS A 4 -57.22 -2.79 -45.33
N ASN A 5 -56.13 -2.97 -44.54
CA ASN A 5 -55.97 -3.61 -43.21
C ASN A 5 -55.83 -5.15 -43.18
N ARG A 6 -54.91 -5.78 -42.43
CA ARG A 6 -54.07 -5.38 -41.29
C ARG A 6 -52.87 -6.37 -41.21
N PHE A 7 -51.64 -5.88 -41.21
CA PHE A 7 -50.45 -6.67 -40.85
C PHE A 7 -50.29 -6.69 -39.32
N SER A 8 -50.27 -7.87 -38.72
CA SER A 8 -49.93 -8.10 -37.32
C SER A 8 -48.41 -7.98 -37.11
N ARG A 9 -47.95 -6.82 -36.62
CA ARG A 9 -46.60 -6.66 -36.07
C ARG A 9 -46.55 -7.18 -34.64
N SER A 10 -45.69 -8.16 -34.40
CA SER A 10 -45.24 -8.58 -33.07
C SER A 10 -44.59 -7.40 -32.35
N LYS A 11 -45.16 -6.98 -31.21
CA LYS A 11 -44.55 -5.98 -30.32
C LYS A 11 -43.40 -6.63 -29.56
N SER A 12 -42.18 -6.17 -29.82
CA SER A 12 -41.03 -6.34 -28.93
C SER A 12 -41.28 -5.54 -27.64
N THR A 13 -41.56 -6.20 -26.52
CA THR A 13 -41.56 -5.56 -25.21
C THR A 13 -40.13 -5.56 -24.66
N SER A 14 -39.44 -4.43 -24.82
CA SER A 14 -38.24 -4.10 -24.07
C SER A 14 -38.61 -3.91 -22.60
N VAL A 15 -38.22 -4.85 -21.74
CA VAL A 15 -38.32 -4.68 -20.28
C VAL A 15 -37.14 -3.83 -19.82
N THR A 16 -37.38 -2.52 -19.64
CA THR A 16 -36.46 -1.65 -18.91
C THR A 16 -36.66 -1.86 -17.40
N PRO A 17 -35.61 -1.93 -16.57
CA PRO A 17 -35.77 -2.03 -15.13
C PRO A 17 -36.34 -0.72 -14.60
N LYS A 18 -37.52 -0.78 -13.98
CA LYS A 18 -38.14 0.37 -13.30
C LYS A 18 -37.26 0.78 -12.11
N ARG A 19 -36.54 1.90 -12.23
CA ARG A 19 -35.96 2.62 -11.08
C ARG A 19 -37.07 2.95 -10.09
N LYS A 20 -37.05 2.33 -8.89
CA LYS A 20 -37.96 2.70 -7.80
C LYS A 20 -37.64 4.14 -7.36
N SER A 21 -38.63 5.02 -7.39
CA SER A 21 -38.46 6.44 -7.03
C SER A 21 -38.05 6.60 -5.56
N ALA A 22 -37.15 7.54 -5.26
CA ALA A 22 -36.66 7.86 -3.91
C ALA A 22 -37.77 8.07 -2.85
N ALA A 23 -38.97 8.47 -3.26
CA ALA A 23 -40.14 8.62 -2.39
C ALA A 23 -40.66 7.29 -1.79
N SER A 24 -40.49 6.14 -2.48
CA SER A 24 -40.88 4.83 -1.93
C SER A 24 -39.87 4.28 -0.92
N ILE A 25 -38.62 4.72 -1.00
CA ILE A 25 -37.54 4.37 -0.07
C ILE A 25 -37.72 5.13 1.25
N SER A 26 -38.09 6.41 1.18
CA SER A 26 -38.31 7.25 2.37
C SER A 26 -39.52 6.81 3.21
N ARG A 27 -40.62 6.36 2.59
CA ARG A 27 -41.78 5.81 3.33
C ARG A 27 -41.50 4.46 3.99
N LYS A 28 -40.68 3.60 3.38
CA LYS A 28 -40.25 2.33 3.99
C LYS A 28 -39.28 2.56 5.15
N LYS A 29 -38.40 3.55 5.05
CA LYS A 29 -37.47 3.94 6.12
C LYS A 29 -38.20 4.50 7.35
N MET A 30 -39.20 5.36 7.16
CA MET A 30 -40.03 5.87 8.27
C MET A 30 -40.97 4.80 8.88
N ALA A 31 -41.45 3.83 8.09
CA ALA A 31 -42.20 2.70 8.61
C ALA A 31 -41.31 1.74 9.43
N LEU A 32 -40.03 1.62 9.09
CA LEU A 32 -39.02 0.86 9.83
C LEU A 32 -38.62 1.56 11.14
N GLU A 33 -38.46 2.89 11.11
CA GLU A 33 -38.16 3.71 12.29
C GLU A 33 -39.33 3.73 13.30
N ARG A 34 -40.58 3.76 12.84
CA ARG A 34 -41.76 3.60 13.72
C ARG A 34 -41.87 2.21 14.34
N ARG A 35 -41.50 1.16 13.59
CA ARG A 35 -41.39 -0.21 14.12
C ARG A 35 -40.29 -0.30 15.20
N SER A 36 -39.20 0.46 15.04
CA SER A 36 -38.08 0.51 15.98
C SER A 36 -38.47 1.08 17.36
N SER A 37 -39.49 1.95 17.46
CA SER A 37 -39.94 2.50 18.75
C SER A 37 -40.96 1.63 19.50
N GLU A 38 -41.67 0.72 18.81
CA GLU A 38 -42.67 -0.16 19.43
C GLU A 38 -42.12 -1.53 19.86
N ILE A 39 -40.97 -1.97 19.33
CA ILE A 39 -40.36 -3.30 19.61
C ILE A 39 -39.59 -3.35 20.96
N GLY A 40 -39.62 -2.27 21.74
CA GLY A 40 -38.90 -2.16 23.02
C GLY A 40 -39.40 -3.04 24.17
N ARG A 41 -40.43 -3.88 24.01
CA ARG A 41 -40.96 -4.74 25.08
C ARG A 41 -41.37 -6.13 24.57
N THR A 42 -40.79 -7.16 25.20
CA THR A 42 -41.04 -8.62 25.16
C THR A 42 -40.41 -9.47 24.04
N TRP A 43 -39.33 -10.19 24.41
CA TRP A 43 -38.76 -11.49 23.95
C TRP A 43 -38.84 -11.87 22.43
N PRO A 44 -37.74 -12.26 21.72
CA PRO A 44 -36.50 -12.91 22.19
C PRO A 44 -35.19 -12.16 21.83
N PHE A 45 -35.16 -10.83 21.87
CA PHE A 45 -33.97 -10.07 21.38
C PHE A 45 -32.82 -9.90 22.37
N LYS A 46 -33.03 -10.14 23.67
CA LYS A 46 -31.98 -9.94 24.69
C LYS A 46 -30.91 -11.03 24.68
N HIS A 47 -31.23 -12.22 24.18
CA HIS A 47 -30.28 -13.36 24.10
C HIS A 47 -29.55 -13.45 22.76
N ALA A 48 -30.09 -12.87 21.68
CA ALA A 48 -29.42 -12.84 20.38
C ALA A 48 -28.10 -12.06 20.45
N SER A 49 -28.05 -10.89 21.11
CA SER A 49 -26.79 -10.13 21.27
C SER A 49 -25.73 -10.90 22.05
N GLY A 50 -26.11 -11.55 23.16
CA GLY A 50 -25.16 -12.23 24.04
C GLY A 50 -24.48 -13.46 23.42
N ILE A 51 -25.17 -14.16 22.51
CA ILE A 51 -24.58 -15.32 21.82
C ILE A 51 -23.60 -14.90 20.72
N PHE A 52 -23.86 -13.79 20.00
CA PHE A 52 -22.90 -13.23 19.05
C PHE A 52 -21.69 -12.60 19.75
N ASP A 53 -21.87 -11.99 20.94
CA ASP A 53 -20.74 -11.54 21.76
C ASP A 53 -19.84 -12.69 22.20
N ALA A 54 -20.42 -13.85 22.54
CA ALA A 54 -19.68 -15.06 22.88
C ALA A 54 -18.91 -15.61 21.66
N VAL A 55 -19.51 -15.58 20.46
CA VAL A 55 -18.81 -15.87 19.20
C VAL A 55 -17.68 -14.87 18.99
N GLY A 56 -17.88 -13.56 19.13
CA GLY A 56 -16.81 -12.55 18.98
C GLY A 56 -15.60 -12.77 19.90
N LYS A 57 -15.81 -13.38 21.08
CA LYS A 57 -14.75 -13.73 22.05
C LYS A 57 -14.13 -15.12 21.84
N GLY A 58 -14.70 -15.95 20.97
CA GLY A 58 -14.27 -17.33 20.76
C GLY A 58 -14.67 -18.29 21.89
N ASP A 59 -15.67 -17.93 22.70
CA ASP A 59 -16.09 -18.71 23.86
C ASP A 59 -17.07 -19.84 23.44
N LEU A 60 -16.50 -20.95 22.98
CA LEU A 60 -17.23 -22.11 22.48
C LEU A 60 -18.16 -22.73 23.53
N GLU A 61 -17.78 -22.76 24.80
CA GLU A 61 -18.58 -23.38 25.85
C GLU A 61 -19.81 -22.53 26.17
N THR A 62 -19.65 -21.21 26.27
CA THR A 62 -20.78 -20.29 26.41
C THR A 62 -21.71 -20.36 25.19
N VAL A 63 -21.18 -20.47 23.97
CA VAL A 63 -22.01 -20.66 22.77
C VAL A 63 -22.81 -21.97 22.83
N LYS A 64 -22.19 -23.10 23.21
CA LYS A 64 -22.88 -24.39 23.39
C LYS A 64 -24.00 -24.32 24.42
N GLU A 65 -23.78 -23.60 25.52
CA GLU A 65 -24.79 -23.43 26.57
C GLU A 65 -25.96 -22.57 26.08
N LEU A 66 -25.66 -21.41 25.49
CA LEU A 66 -26.69 -20.48 25.00
C LEU A 66 -27.52 -21.07 23.85
N LEU A 67 -26.91 -21.89 22.98
CA LEU A 67 -27.61 -22.58 21.89
C LEU A 67 -28.75 -23.48 22.36
N LYS A 68 -28.68 -24.06 23.57
CA LYS A 68 -29.75 -24.90 24.12
C LYS A 68 -31.07 -24.14 24.27
N ASN A 69 -31.00 -22.83 24.50
CA ASN A 69 -32.16 -21.99 24.75
C ASN A 69 -32.63 -21.22 23.52
N VAL A 70 -31.69 -20.74 22.68
CA VAL A 70 -32.01 -19.87 21.54
C VAL A 70 -32.10 -20.65 20.21
N GLY A 71 -31.50 -21.83 20.13
CA GLY A 71 -31.43 -22.65 18.92
C GLY A 71 -30.36 -22.15 17.92
N PRO A 72 -30.06 -22.93 16.87
CA PRO A 72 -28.97 -22.62 15.92
C PRO A 72 -29.36 -21.62 14.82
N GLY A 73 -30.65 -21.35 14.61
CA GLY A 73 -31.16 -20.44 13.57
C GLY A 73 -31.11 -18.95 13.92
N VAL A 74 -30.38 -18.57 14.97
CA VAL A 74 -30.28 -17.17 15.41
C VAL A 74 -29.49 -16.37 14.39
N ARG A 75 -29.99 -15.16 14.10
CA ARG A 75 -29.38 -14.23 13.17
C ARG A 75 -28.99 -12.94 13.85
N ASP A 76 -27.88 -12.37 13.39
CA ASP A 76 -27.41 -11.07 13.84
C ASP A 76 -28.36 -9.98 13.34
N TYR A 77 -28.54 -8.93 14.14
CA TYR A 77 -29.50 -7.87 13.81
C TYR A 77 -28.93 -6.81 12.86
N THR A 78 -27.61 -6.77 12.66
CA THR A 78 -26.92 -5.77 11.84
C THR A 78 -26.67 -6.22 10.41
N PHE A 79 -26.37 -7.51 10.20
CA PHE A 79 -26.11 -8.07 8.86
C PHE A 79 -26.91 -9.35 8.57
N SER A 80 -27.85 -9.74 9.44
CA SER A 80 -28.72 -10.93 9.25
C SER A 80 -28.01 -12.27 9.13
N GLY A 81 -26.70 -12.32 9.37
CA GLY A 81 -25.93 -13.55 9.29
C GLY A 81 -26.12 -14.44 10.51
N THR A 82 -25.89 -15.73 10.32
CA THR A 82 -25.93 -16.74 11.41
C THR A 82 -24.63 -16.73 12.22
N LEU A 83 -24.60 -17.48 13.33
CA LEU A 83 -23.37 -17.72 14.09
C LEU A 83 -22.24 -18.28 13.22
N LEU A 84 -22.58 -19.08 12.20
CA LEU A 84 -21.60 -19.65 11.28
C LEU A 84 -20.94 -18.57 10.40
N HIS A 85 -21.69 -17.53 9.99
CA HIS A 85 -21.14 -16.37 9.28
C HIS A 85 -20.16 -15.60 10.16
N ALA A 86 -20.58 -15.27 11.39
CA ALA A 86 -19.75 -14.53 12.33
C ALA A 86 -18.45 -15.27 12.65
N ALA A 87 -18.53 -16.57 12.97
CA ALA A 87 -17.36 -17.40 13.25
C ALA A 87 -16.42 -17.53 12.03
N ALA A 88 -17.00 -17.59 10.81
CA ALA A 88 -16.22 -17.65 9.59
C ALA A 88 -15.50 -16.34 9.26
N ALA A 89 -16.09 -15.18 9.57
CA ALA A 89 -15.49 -13.87 9.33
C ALA A 89 -14.29 -13.54 10.24
N ILE A 90 -14.21 -14.17 11.42
CA ILE A 90 -13.20 -13.89 12.46
C ILE A 90 -12.21 -15.05 12.70
N ASP A 91 -12.13 -16.01 11.78
CA ASP A 91 -11.19 -17.14 11.79
C ASP A 91 -11.31 -18.13 12.97
N GLN A 92 -12.53 -18.44 13.41
CA GLN A 92 -12.76 -19.37 14.53
C GLN A 92 -13.00 -20.82 14.09
N ARG A 93 -11.92 -21.52 13.77
CA ARG A 93 -11.91 -22.89 13.24
C ARG A 93 -12.70 -23.90 14.08
N GLU A 94 -12.49 -23.91 15.40
CA GLU A 94 -13.16 -24.85 16.31
C GLU A 94 -14.66 -24.55 16.43
N MET A 95 -15.02 -23.26 16.43
CA MET A 95 -16.41 -22.80 16.45
C MET A 95 -17.13 -23.18 15.15
N VAL A 96 -16.50 -22.92 13.99
CA VAL A 96 -17.03 -23.29 12.66
C VAL A 96 -17.28 -24.80 12.59
N SER A 97 -16.31 -25.61 13.02
CA SER A 97 -16.43 -27.08 13.02
C SER A 97 -17.59 -27.59 13.90
N PHE A 98 -17.87 -26.90 15.01
CA PHE A 98 -19.00 -27.22 15.87
C PHE A 98 -20.33 -26.78 15.24
N LEU A 99 -20.39 -25.55 14.72
CA LEU A 99 -21.60 -24.96 14.15
C LEU A 99 -22.05 -25.63 12.86
N LEU A 100 -21.13 -26.19 12.06
CA LEU A 100 -21.47 -26.99 10.86
C LEU A 100 -22.34 -28.21 11.16
N LYS A 101 -22.29 -28.74 12.40
CA LYS A 101 -23.17 -29.85 12.83
C LYS A 101 -24.62 -29.42 13.02
N LEU A 102 -24.88 -28.11 13.09
CA LEU A 102 -26.16 -27.53 13.50
C LEU A 102 -26.74 -26.57 12.45
N ILE A 103 -25.90 -25.94 11.63
CA ILE A 103 -26.24 -24.90 10.68
C ILE A 103 -25.75 -25.33 9.30
N SER A 104 -26.63 -25.26 8.30
CA SER A 104 -26.25 -25.56 6.92
C SER A 104 -25.12 -24.64 6.45
N PRO A 105 -24.07 -25.17 5.78
CA PRO A 105 -22.97 -24.36 5.25
C PRO A 105 -23.39 -23.40 4.13
N ASN A 106 -24.58 -23.61 3.52
CA ASN A 106 -25.11 -22.80 2.43
C ASN A 106 -26.09 -21.71 2.88
N VAL A 107 -26.19 -21.45 4.18
CA VAL A 107 -27.08 -20.41 4.69
C VAL A 107 -26.65 -19.04 4.18
N LEU A 108 -27.63 -18.22 3.78
CA LEU A 108 -27.42 -16.88 3.22
C LEU A 108 -27.66 -15.80 4.29
N ASP A 109 -26.87 -14.74 4.27
CA ASP A 109 -27.10 -13.49 5.02
C ASP A 109 -27.89 -12.45 4.20
N GLU A 110 -27.84 -11.17 4.59
CA GLU A 110 -28.55 -10.08 3.92
C GLU A 110 -28.01 -9.72 2.52
N ASP A 111 -26.72 -9.97 2.27
CA ASP A 111 -26.05 -9.70 0.99
C ASP A 111 -25.99 -10.97 0.11
N SER A 112 -26.76 -11.99 0.48
CA SER A 112 -26.71 -13.34 -0.09
C SER A 112 -25.32 -14.00 0.00
N ASP A 113 -24.48 -13.56 0.94
CA ASP A 113 -23.21 -14.23 1.21
C ASP A 113 -23.48 -15.52 2.00
N THR A 114 -22.69 -16.56 1.72
CA THR A 114 -22.60 -17.74 2.58
C THR A 114 -21.42 -17.59 3.53
N PRO A 115 -21.31 -18.40 4.60
CA PRO A 115 -20.15 -18.38 5.49
C PRO A 115 -18.80 -18.50 4.76
N VAL A 116 -18.72 -19.22 3.63
CA VAL A 116 -17.48 -19.34 2.85
C VAL A 116 -17.14 -18.05 2.11
N HIS A 117 -18.13 -17.23 1.72
CA HIS A 117 -17.89 -15.92 1.10
C HIS A 117 -17.20 -14.98 2.09
N LEU A 118 -17.67 -14.95 3.35
CA LEU A 118 -17.05 -14.14 4.40
C LEU A 118 -15.64 -14.63 4.77
N ALA A 119 -15.42 -15.95 4.82
CA ALA A 119 -14.09 -16.51 5.03
C ALA A 119 -13.13 -16.17 3.87
N ALA A 120 -13.60 -16.28 2.63
CA ALA A 120 -12.83 -15.96 1.42
C ALA A 120 -12.46 -14.48 1.31
N THR A 121 -13.41 -13.58 1.61
CA THR A 121 -13.20 -12.12 1.62
C THR A 121 -12.14 -11.69 2.62
N ASN A 122 -12.08 -12.36 3.79
CA ASN A 122 -11.12 -12.03 4.84
C ASN A 122 -9.80 -12.83 4.73
N GLY A 123 -9.67 -13.75 3.76
CA GLY A 123 -8.45 -14.53 3.54
C GLY A 123 -8.23 -15.68 4.53
N HIS A 124 -9.28 -16.13 5.23
CA HIS A 124 -9.25 -17.19 6.24
C HIS A 124 -9.29 -18.58 5.62
N THR A 125 -8.17 -18.96 4.98
CA THR A 125 -8.02 -20.17 4.17
C THR A 125 -8.30 -21.47 4.92
N GLU A 126 -7.93 -21.57 6.19
CA GLU A 126 -8.23 -22.75 7.02
C GLU A 126 -9.73 -22.92 7.27
N VAL A 127 -10.45 -21.82 7.53
CA VAL A 127 -11.92 -21.87 7.62
C VAL A 127 -12.55 -22.25 6.30
N VAL A 128 -12.05 -21.73 5.17
CA VAL A 128 -12.51 -22.14 3.82
C VAL A 128 -12.33 -23.65 3.63
N LYS A 129 -11.18 -24.23 4.01
CA LYS A 129 -10.94 -25.68 3.96
C LYS A 129 -11.95 -26.47 4.80
N ILE A 130 -12.22 -26.02 6.03
CA ILE A 130 -13.19 -26.67 6.93
C ILE A 130 -14.60 -26.65 6.32
N LEU A 131 -15.04 -25.51 5.78
CA LEU A 131 -16.35 -25.38 5.15
C LEU A 131 -16.47 -26.23 3.88
N LEU A 132 -15.44 -26.27 3.03
CA LEU A 132 -15.42 -27.08 1.80
C LEU A 132 -15.33 -28.59 2.06
N ALA A 133 -14.88 -29.01 3.24
CA ALA A 133 -14.87 -30.42 3.64
C ALA A 133 -16.28 -30.94 3.99
N ASP A 134 -17.25 -30.05 4.22
CA ASP A 134 -18.63 -30.44 4.46
C ASP A 134 -19.31 -30.91 3.17
N LYS A 135 -19.99 -32.06 3.22
CA LYS A 135 -20.60 -32.69 2.03
C LYS A 135 -21.78 -31.91 1.46
N GLU A 136 -22.43 -31.11 2.29
CA GLU A 136 -23.59 -30.31 1.86
C GLU A 136 -23.16 -28.97 1.28
N MET A 137 -21.89 -28.57 1.43
CA MET A 137 -21.41 -27.28 0.97
C MET A 137 -21.42 -27.18 -0.56
N ASN A 138 -22.10 -26.14 -1.08
CA ASN A 138 -22.20 -25.85 -2.51
C ASN A 138 -21.27 -24.69 -2.90
N PRO A 139 -20.14 -24.97 -3.57
CA PRO A 139 -19.12 -23.96 -3.91
C PRO A 139 -19.58 -22.94 -4.97
N ASP A 140 -20.68 -23.21 -5.67
CA ASP A 140 -21.12 -22.44 -6.84
C ASP A 140 -22.22 -21.41 -6.50
N ILE A 141 -22.55 -21.23 -5.22
CA ILE A 141 -23.47 -20.18 -4.77
C ILE A 141 -22.84 -18.82 -5.06
N ILE A 142 -23.65 -17.90 -5.59
CA ILE A 142 -23.28 -16.51 -5.84
C ILE A 142 -24.01 -15.57 -4.88
N ASN A 143 -23.31 -14.52 -4.44
CA ASN A 143 -23.90 -13.44 -3.65
C ASN A 143 -24.59 -12.37 -4.53
N ASP A 144 -25.08 -11.30 -3.92
CA ASP A 144 -25.78 -10.21 -4.62
C ASP A 144 -24.89 -9.48 -5.65
N ASP A 145 -23.57 -9.49 -5.44
CA ASP A 145 -22.56 -8.97 -6.38
C ASP A 145 -22.19 -9.96 -7.50
N SER A 146 -22.87 -11.10 -7.57
CA SER A 146 -22.61 -12.18 -8.54
C SER A 146 -21.22 -12.80 -8.42
N TYR A 147 -20.67 -12.85 -7.21
CA TYR A 147 -19.41 -13.52 -6.90
C TYR A 147 -19.65 -14.84 -6.19
N THR A 148 -18.88 -15.86 -6.58
CA THR A 148 -18.68 -17.07 -5.78
C THR A 148 -17.56 -16.84 -4.76
N TYR A 149 -17.38 -17.76 -3.81
CA TYR A 149 -16.24 -17.71 -2.89
C TYR A 149 -14.88 -17.75 -3.64
N LYS A 150 -14.79 -18.46 -4.78
CA LYS A 150 -13.58 -18.49 -5.61
C LYS A 150 -13.27 -17.13 -6.23
N ASP A 151 -14.30 -16.40 -6.66
CA ASP A 151 -14.12 -15.04 -7.19
C ASP A 151 -13.59 -14.09 -6.10
N LEU A 152 -14.09 -14.23 -4.87
CA LEU A 152 -13.61 -13.47 -3.71
C LEU A 152 -12.17 -13.86 -3.34
N LEU A 153 -11.83 -15.17 -3.36
CA LEU A 153 -10.45 -15.62 -3.20
C LEU A 153 -9.54 -15.11 -4.31
N SER A 154 -10.04 -14.96 -5.54
CA SER A 154 -9.28 -14.42 -6.67
C SER A 154 -8.95 -12.93 -6.44
N LYS A 155 -9.83 -12.19 -5.76
CA LYS A 155 -9.57 -10.82 -5.31
C LYS A 155 -8.56 -10.79 -4.16
N SER A 156 -8.71 -11.68 -3.18
CA SER A 156 -7.74 -11.83 -2.08
C SER A 156 -6.36 -12.28 -2.59
N LEU A 157 -6.31 -13.08 -3.67
CA LEU A 157 -5.10 -13.46 -4.40
C LEU A 157 -4.44 -12.24 -5.04
N PHE A 158 -5.21 -11.36 -5.69
CA PHE A 158 -4.69 -10.10 -6.22
C PHE A 158 -3.97 -9.29 -5.13
N ASP A 159 -4.60 -9.16 -3.96
CA ASP A 159 -4.04 -8.46 -2.81
C ASP A 159 -2.82 -9.17 -2.17
N ALA A 160 -2.81 -10.50 -2.11
CA ALA A 160 -1.65 -11.26 -1.64
C ALA A 160 -0.45 -11.09 -2.55
N VAL A 161 -0.66 -11.15 -3.88
CA VAL A 161 0.40 -10.88 -4.87
C VAL A 161 0.90 -9.45 -4.75
N LEU A 162 0.02 -8.46 -4.57
CA LEU A 162 0.42 -7.07 -4.31
C LEU A 162 1.32 -6.94 -3.07
N ARG A 163 1.06 -7.74 -2.03
CA ARG A 163 1.86 -7.76 -0.79
C ARG A 163 3.06 -8.71 -0.85
N ALA A 164 3.28 -9.38 -1.98
CA ALA A 164 4.29 -10.42 -2.17
C ALA A 164 4.19 -11.57 -1.15
N ASP A 165 2.98 -11.90 -0.71
CA ASP A 165 2.70 -13.02 0.19
C ASP A 165 2.50 -14.31 -0.63
N GLU A 166 3.61 -14.97 -0.96
CA GLU A 166 3.63 -16.16 -1.82
C GLU A 166 2.92 -17.36 -1.17
N ASP A 167 3.02 -17.48 0.16
CA ASP A 167 2.37 -18.55 0.92
C ASP A 167 0.84 -18.40 0.85
N LYS A 168 0.31 -17.19 1.12
CA LYS A 168 -1.12 -16.93 0.95
C LYS A 168 -1.57 -17.04 -0.50
N ALA A 169 -0.77 -16.55 -1.44
CA ALA A 169 -1.10 -16.68 -2.86
C ALA A 169 -1.23 -18.16 -3.25
N LYS A 170 -0.32 -19.02 -2.79
CA LYS A 170 -0.40 -20.47 -2.99
C LYS A 170 -1.64 -21.07 -2.32
N GLU A 171 -1.92 -20.72 -1.07
CA GLU A 171 -3.13 -21.20 -0.39
C GLU A 171 -4.42 -20.81 -1.13
N PHE A 172 -4.50 -19.60 -1.68
CA PHE A 172 -5.65 -19.15 -2.45
C PHE A 172 -5.79 -19.91 -3.78
N LEU A 173 -4.68 -20.16 -4.48
CA LEU A 173 -4.67 -20.99 -5.70
C LEU A 173 -5.13 -22.42 -5.40
N ASP A 174 -4.63 -23.02 -4.32
CA ASP A 174 -5.00 -24.38 -3.89
C ASP A 174 -6.50 -24.50 -3.58
N LEU A 175 -7.14 -23.39 -3.18
CA LEU A 175 -8.58 -23.29 -2.91
C LEU A 175 -9.42 -22.91 -4.15
N GLY A 176 -8.79 -22.77 -5.31
CA GLY A 176 -9.45 -22.53 -6.59
C GLY A 176 -9.59 -21.05 -6.98
N ALA A 177 -8.77 -20.16 -6.43
CA ALA A 177 -8.66 -18.78 -6.94
C ALA A 177 -8.14 -18.78 -8.38
N ASP A 178 -8.80 -18.02 -9.25
CA ASP A 178 -8.43 -17.85 -10.66
C ASP A 178 -7.52 -16.62 -10.82
N PRO A 179 -6.23 -16.80 -11.16
CA PRO A 179 -5.31 -15.69 -11.37
C PRO A 179 -5.65 -14.85 -12.62
N ASP A 180 -6.51 -15.36 -13.51
CA ASP A 180 -6.95 -14.70 -14.75
C ASP A 180 -8.34 -14.05 -14.62
N ARG A 181 -8.94 -14.07 -13.42
CA ARG A 181 -10.19 -13.35 -13.14
C ARG A 181 -9.99 -11.84 -13.34
N GLU A 182 -10.89 -11.21 -14.10
CA GLU A 182 -10.85 -9.77 -14.31
C GLU A 182 -11.57 -9.02 -13.16
N PHE A 183 -10.90 -8.04 -12.56
CA PHE A 183 -11.48 -7.13 -11.58
C PHE A 183 -11.63 -5.71 -12.12
N GLN A 184 -12.72 -5.02 -11.75
CA GLN A 184 -12.92 -3.62 -12.16
C GLN A 184 -12.03 -2.63 -11.40
N SER A 185 -11.47 -3.03 -10.25
CA SER A 185 -10.74 -2.17 -9.30
C SER A 185 -9.37 -1.67 -9.77
N ALA A 186 -8.86 -2.10 -10.92
CA ALA A 186 -7.53 -1.72 -11.44
C ALA A 186 -7.53 -1.20 -12.89
N ARG A 187 -8.68 -0.74 -13.42
CA ARG A 187 -8.80 -0.24 -14.80
C ARG A 187 -7.86 0.93 -15.13
N ASP A 188 -7.52 1.77 -14.16
CA ASP A 188 -6.64 2.92 -14.34
C ASP A 188 -5.15 2.54 -14.50
N LEU A 189 -4.79 1.28 -14.16
CA LEU A 189 -3.44 0.72 -14.23
C LEU A 189 -3.23 -0.19 -15.46
N GLY A 190 -4.28 -0.49 -16.22
CA GLY A 190 -4.25 -1.42 -17.36
C GLY A 190 -4.06 -2.90 -17.00
N ILE A 191 -3.96 -3.22 -15.70
CA ILE A 191 -3.84 -4.58 -15.16
C ILE A 191 -5.23 -5.05 -14.77
N LYS A 192 -5.70 -6.13 -15.38
CA LYS A 192 -7.05 -6.66 -15.11
C LYS A 192 -7.05 -7.91 -14.24
N THR A 193 -5.93 -8.63 -14.22
CA THR A 193 -5.82 -9.97 -13.65
C THR A 193 -4.61 -10.08 -12.73
N THR A 194 -4.65 -11.00 -11.77
CA THR A 194 -3.53 -11.29 -10.87
C THR A 194 -2.31 -11.85 -11.60
N ARG A 195 -2.48 -12.60 -12.70
CA ARG A 195 -1.37 -13.07 -13.54
C ARG A 195 -0.61 -11.92 -14.18
N GLN A 196 -1.33 -10.98 -14.79
CA GLN A 196 -0.73 -9.76 -15.34
C GLN A 196 0.02 -8.99 -14.26
N LEU A 197 -0.52 -8.94 -13.04
CA LEU A 197 0.15 -8.32 -11.89
C LEU A 197 1.48 -9.03 -11.56
N ALA A 198 1.50 -10.36 -11.36
CA ALA A 198 2.74 -11.09 -11.06
C ALA A 198 3.77 -11.03 -12.19
N SER A 199 3.32 -11.04 -13.45
CA SER A 199 4.19 -10.86 -14.62
C SER A 199 4.82 -9.46 -14.64
N THR A 200 4.05 -8.44 -14.25
CA THR A 200 4.54 -7.06 -14.16
C THR A 200 5.50 -6.89 -12.96
N MET A 201 5.28 -7.61 -11.86
CA MET A 201 6.18 -7.63 -10.69
C MET A 201 7.47 -8.43 -10.92
N CYS A 202 7.61 -9.15 -12.05
CA CYS A 202 8.69 -10.10 -12.30
C CYS A 202 8.85 -11.13 -11.16
N ASN A 203 7.74 -11.57 -10.54
CA ASN A 203 7.80 -12.60 -9.51
C ASN A 203 7.85 -13.99 -10.19
N ASP A 204 9.06 -14.52 -10.37
CA ASP A 204 9.29 -15.79 -11.07
C ASP A 204 8.62 -16.98 -10.38
N THR A 205 8.56 -16.99 -9.04
CA THR A 205 7.87 -18.03 -8.27
C THR A 205 6.38 -18.05 -8.57
N LEU A 206 5.70 -16.90 -8.48
CA LEU A 206 4.27 -16.77 -8.77
C LEU A 206 3.97 -16.97 -10.26
N ASN A 207 4.83 -16.50 -11.15
CA ASN A 207 4.70 -16.76 -12.58
C ASN A 207 4.78 -18.26 -12.88
N TYR A 208 5.68 -18.99 -12.21
CA TYR A 208 5.74 -20.44 -12.27
C TYR A 208 4.51 -21.11 -11.67
N MET A 209 4.05 -20.66 -10.48
CA MET A 209 2.83 -21.18 -9.86
C MET A 209 1.62 -21.02 -10.79
N PHE A 210 1.43 -19.84 -11.39
CA PHE A 210 0.29 -19.57 -12.27
C PHE A 210 0.32 -20.34 -13.60
N GLN A 211 1.49 -20.75 -14.10
CA GLN A 211 1.59 -21.59 -15.30
C GLN A 211 0.93 -22.97 -15.07
N ASN A 212 1.00 -23.48 -13.84
CA ASN A 212 0.50 -24.81 -13.47
C ASN A 212 -0.99 -24.84 -13.11
N VAL A 213 -1.64 -23.67 -12.97
CA VAL A 213 -3.06 -23.55 -12.59
C VAL A 213 -4.02 -23.83 -13.77
N ASN A 214 -3.55 -23.75 -15.03
CA ASN A 214 -4.40 -23.71 -16.23
C ASN A 214 -4.18 -24.87 -17.23
N ASP A 215 -3.67 -26.02 -16.82
CA ASP A 215 -3.43 -27.14 -17.76
C ASP A 215 -4.73 -27.84 -18.22
N HIS A 216 -5.50 -27.18 -19.10
CA HIS A 216 -6.39 -27.79 -20.09
C HIS A 216 -6.45 -27.03 -21.42
N ARG A 217 -5.63 -25.98 -21.64
CA ARG A 217 -5.45 -25.38 -22.98
C ARG A 217 -4.01 -24.94 -23.19
N CYS A 218 -3.22 -25.84 -23.76
CA CYS A 218 -1.96 -25.49 -24.41
C CYS A 218 -2.25 -25.10 -25.87
N PRO A 219 -1.88 -23.90 -26.35
CA PRO A 219 -1.57 -23.68 -27.75
C PRO A 219 -0.04 -23.70 -27.96
N PRO A 220 0.40 -24.13 -29.15
CA PRO A 220 1.78 -24.47 -29.43
C PRO A 220 2.66 -23.22 -29.54
N HIS A 221 3.91 -23.36 -29.11
CA HIS A 221 5.07 -22.55 -29.47
C HIS A 221 4.86 -21.02 -29.59
N VAL A 222 5.31 -20.29 -28.57
CA VAL A 222 5.97 -19.00 -28.81
C VAL A 222 7.42 -19.07 -28.34
N ASP A 223 8.15 -20.02 -28.93
CA ASP A 223 9.61 -20.08 -28.93
C ASP A 223 10.21 -19.01 -29.88
N LYS A 224 9.53 -17.86 -30.03
CA LYS A 224 9.93 -16.75 -30.92
C LYS A 224 9.69 -15.34 -30.37
N ALA A 225 9.25 -15.19 -29.12
CA ALA A 225 9.20 -13.87 -28.44
C ALA A 225 10.35 -13.65 -27.44
N LEU A 226 11.14 -14.68 -27.14
CA LEU A 226 12.23 -14.66 -26.15
C LEU A 226 13.61 -14.25 -26.70
N LYS A 227 13.68 -13.65 -27.91
CA LYS A 227 14.91 -13.03 -28.44
C LYS A 227 14.76 -11.55 -28.84
N VAL A 228 13.75 -10.86 -28.31
CA VAL A 228 13.69 -9.38 -28.31
C VAL A 228 13.45 -8.91 -26.86
N SER A 229 14.37 -9.21 -25.94
CA SER A 229 15.54 -8.40 -25.61
C SER A 229 15.39 -7.74 -24.22
N ALA A 230 15.77 -8.46 -23.16
CA ALA A 230 16.30 -7.82 -21.95
C ALA A 230 17.44 -6.85 -22.35
N LYS A 231 18.26 -7.29 -23.32
CA LYS A 231 19.24 -6.47 -24.06
C LYS A 231 18.69 -5.26 -24.82
N GLY A 232 17.37 -5.11 -24.98
CA GLY A 232 16.74 -4.06 -25.77
C GLY A 232 15.70 -3.25 -25.02
N ARG A 233 15.27 -3.66 -23.81
CA ARG A 233 14.67 -2.77 -22.81
C ARG A 233 15.73 -2.02 -22.02
N GLU A 234 16.79 -2.70 -21.58
CA GLU A 234 17.99 -2.04 -21.05
C GLU A 234 18.66 -1.18 -22.11
N ALA A 235 18.72 -1.63 -23.38
CA ALA A 235 19.16 -0.77 -24.47
C ALA A 235 18.10 0.22 -24.97
N HIS A 236 16.80 0.13 -24.63
CA HIS A 236 15.84 1.21 -24.88
C HIS A 236 16.03 2.33 -23.86
N VAL A 237 16.13 1.98 -22.58
CA VAL A 237 16.40 2.92 -21.47
C VAL A 237 17.81 3.51 -21.60
N ALA A 238 18.81 2.73 -22.03
CA ALA A 238 20.16 3.21 -22.31
C ALA A 238 20.32 3.93 -23.67
N LYS A 239 19.58 3.56 -24.74
CA LYS A 239 19.55 4.33 -26.01
C LYS A 239 18.82 5.65 -25.88
N LEU A 240 17.81 5.75 -25.00
CA LEU A 240 17.08 7.00 -24.80
C LEU A 240 17.94 8.09 -24.17
N PHE A 241 19.02 7.75 -23.43
CA PHE A 241 19.62 8.72 -22.49
C PHE A 241 21.15 8.83 -22.42
N GLY A 242 21.94 8.06 -23.20
CA GLY A 242 23.40 8.23 -23.24
C GLY A 242 24.08 8.10 -21.86
N PRO A 243 25.34 8.54 -21.67
CA PRO A 243 25.92 8.69 -20.34
C PRO A 243 25.21 9.83 -19.58
N MET A 244 24.49 9.51 -18.51
CA MET A 244 23.66 10.49 -17.79
C MET A 244 24.52 11.42 -16.93
N ARG A 245 24.69 12.66 -17.40
CA ARG A 245 25.10 13.81 -16.58
C ARG A 245 23.86 14.66 -16.31
N PHE A 246 23.47 14.83 -15.04
CA PHE A 246 22.41 15.78 -14.69
C PHE A 246 22.91 17.20 -14.95
N LYS A 247 22.11 17.99 -15.66
CA LYS A 247 22.36 19.42 -15.87
C LYS A 247 21.22 20.19 -15.24
N VAL A 248 21.44 20.72 -14.05
CA VAL A 248 20.45 21.52 -13.34
C VAL A 248 20.24 22.83 -14.09
N GLN A 249 18.98 23.14 -14.40
CA GLN A 249 18.63 24.43 -14.99
C GLN A 249 18.68 25.52 -13.90
N PRO A 250 19.27 26.70 -14.16
CA PRO A 250 19.26 27.79 -13.19
C PRO A 250 17.91 28.49 -13.15
N ALA A 251 17.48 28.88 -11.96
CA ALA A 251 16.32 29.74 -11.76
C ALA A 251 16.65 31.16 -12.26
N ARG A 252 15.67 31.81 -12.88
CA ARG A 252 15.82 33.19 -13.41
C ARG A 252 15.33 34.26 -12.44
N ARG A 253 14.53 33.87 -11.45
CA ARG A 253 13.94 34.78 -10.46
C ARG A 253 13.77 34.06 -9.14
N GLN A 254 13.92 34.80 -8.05
CA GLN A 254 13.56 34.32 -6.73
C GLN A 254 12.07 34.58 -6.47
N VAL A 255 11.35 33.54 -6.06
CA VAL A 255 9.98 33.66 -5.58
C VAL A 255 10.04 33.99 -4.09
N GLN A 256 9.40 35.08 -3.69
CA GLN A 256 9.31 35.54 -2.31
C GLN A 256 7.85 35.80 -1.93
N GLY A 257 7.53 35.70 -0.65
CA GLY A 257 6.19 35.91 -0.10
C GLY A 257 6.10 35.40 1.34
N HIS A 258 5.11 35.87 2.09
CA HIS A 258 4.87 35.40 3.47
C HIS A 258 4.54 33.90 3.51
N ASP A 259 3.99 33.37 2.43
CA ASP A 259 3.62 31.96 2.24
C ASP A 259 4.72 31.12 1.56
N VAL A 260 5.96 31.64 1.49
CA VAL A 260 7.10 30.97 0.83
C VAL A 260 8.25 30.83 1.83
N TYR A 261 8.84 29.65 1.93
CA TYR A 261 10.06 29.47 2.73
C TYR A 261 11.23 30.23 2.12
N SER A 262 12.01 30.90 2.97
CA SER A 262 13.22 31.59 2.55
C SER A 262 14.29 30.57 2.14
N THR A 263 14.84 30.74 0.93
CA THR A 263 15.98 29.97 0.44
C THR A 263 17.13 30.89 0.01
N ILE A 264 17.27 32.03 0.73
CA ILE A 264 18.26 33.08 0.42
C ILE A 264 19.68 32.55 0.61
N SER A 265 19.98 31.96 1.77
CA SER A 265 21.14 31.08 1.94
C SER A 265 20.75 29.68 1.48
N LYS A 266 21.63 28.95 0.80
CA LYS A 266 21.38 27.52 0.54
C LYS A 266 21.64 26.72 1.81
N GLY A 267 20.83 25.69 2.03
CA GLY A 267 20.90 24.83 3.20
C GLY A 267 21.97 23.74 3.08
N HIS A 268 21.97 22.82 4.03
CA HIS A 268 22.79 21.61 4.00
C HIS A 268 21.97 20.41 3.50
N VAL A 269 22.62 19.50 2.77
CA VAL A 269 22.08 18.19 2.40
C VAL A 269 22.96 17.12 3.01
N CYS A 270 22.41 16.36 3.95
CA CYS A 270 23.11 15.28 4.64
C CYS A 270 22.61 13.94 4.08
N ILE A 271 23.50 13.21 3.42
CA ILE A 271 23.18 11.96 2.71
C ILE A 271 23.78 10.80 3.51
N PHE A 272 22.93 9.90 3.99
CA PHE A 272 23.32 8.67 4.65
C PHE A 272 23.00 7.50 3.72
N HIS A 273 24.01 6.77 3.26
CA HIS A 273 23.81 5.56 2.48
C HIS A 273 24.37 4.33 3.19
N TYR A 274 23.57 3.28 3.24
CA TYR A 274 23.90 1.98 3.83
C TYR A 274 23.83 0.94 2.73
N GLY A 275 25.00 0.66 2.14
CA GLY A 275 25.18 -0.28 1.04
C GLY A 275 25.61 -1.69 1.48
N SER A 276 26.23 -1.81 2.65
CA SER A 276 26.75 -3.09 3.17
C SER A 276 26.30 -3.32 4.61
N PHE A 277 25.98 -4.58 4.91
CA PHE A 277 25.38 -5.00 6.17
C PHE A 277 26.18 -6.16 6.78
N ARG A 278 26.62 -5.99 8.02
CA ARG A 278 27.56 -6.88 8.70
C ARG A 278 26.99 -8.29 8.80
N GLY A 279 27.69 -9.24 8.16
CA GLY A 279 27.29 -10.66 8.16
C GLY A 279 26.07 -10.95 7.28
N ARG A 280 25.64 -10.02 6.43
CA ARG A 280 24.48 -10.14 5.55
C ARG A 280 24.80 -9.67 4.12
N PRO A 281 25.68 -10.38 3.39
CA PRO A 281 26.00 -10.04 2.00
C PRO A 281 24.77 -10.12 1.07
N ASP A 282 23.76 -10.90 1.45
CA ASP A 282 22.47 -11.00 0.78
C ASP A 282 21.63 -9.69 0.84
N LEU A 283 21.99 -8.75 1.73
CA LEU A 283 21.34 -7.44 1.86
C LEU A 283 22.12 -6.31 1.18
N GLU A 284 23.17 -6.59 0.41
CA GLU A 284 23.96 -5.54 -0.21
C GLU A 284 23.16 -4.68 -1.21
N LEU A 285 23.16 -3.36 -0.99
CA LEU A 285 22.52 -2.37 -1.85
C LEU A 285 23.55 -1.75 -2.79
N THR A 286 23.95 -2.51 -3.81
CA THR A 286 24.96 -2.13 -4.81
C THR A 286 24.67 -0.81 -5.56
N ALA A 287 23.41 -0.41 -5.66
CA ALA A 287 23.01 0.86 -6.28
C ALA A 287 23.12 2.09 -5.34
N SER A 288 23.21 1.89 -4.03
CA SER A 288 23.11 2.98 -3.04
C SER A 288 24.24 4.01 -3.15
N GLU A 289 25.44 3.59 -3.53
CA GLU A 289 26.59 4.49 -3.74
C GLU A 289 26.36 5.39 -4.97
N LYS A 290 25.82 4.83 -6.06
CA LYS A 290 25.45 5.59 -7.26
C LYS A 290 24.33 6.58 -6.96
N ASP A 291 23.35 6.18 -6.15
CA ASP A 291 22.27 7.06 -5.71
C ASP A 291 22.82 8.26 -4.92
N ALA A 292 23.73 8.02 -3.97
CA ALA A 292 24.41 9.08 -3.23
C ALA A 292 25.15 10.05 -4.17
N TYR A 293 25.89 9.53 -5.16
CA TYR A 293 26.56 10.35 -6.18
C TYR A 293 25.58 11.22 -6.98
N ASN A 294 24.44 10.65 -7.40
CA ASN A 294 23.40 11.36 -8.14
C ASN A 294 22.83 12.52 -7.32
N TYR A 295 22.54 12.29 -6.03
CA TYR A 295 22.09 13.33 -5.11
C TYR A 295 23.12 14.44 -4.95
N VAL A 296 24.38 14.12 -4.68
CA VAL A 296 25.47 15.11 -4.61
C VAL A 296 25.52 15.94 -5.89
N SER A 297 25.55 15.27 -7.05
CA SER A 297 25.65 15.94 -8.35
C SER A 297 24.56 16.99 -8.58
N VAL A 298 23.30 16.66 -8.25
CA VAL A 298 22.18 17.57 -8.44
C VAL A 298 22.16 18.68 -7.37
N PHE A 299 22.26 18.34 -6.08
CA PHE A 299 22.11 19.32 -5.02
C PHE A 299 23.28 20.32 -4.96
N SER A 300 24.53 19.89 -5.24
CA SER A 300 25.66 20.81 -5.35
C SER A 300 25.50 21.78 -6.52
N GLN A 301 24.98 21.34 -7.67
CA GLN A 301 24.65 22.24 -8.80
C GLN A 301 23.54 23.25 -8.44
N MET A 302 22.64 22.91 -7.51
CA MET A 302 21.64 23.85 -6.99
C MET A 302 22.22 24.84 -5.97
N GLY A 303 23.48 24.65 -5.54
CA GLY A 303 24.20 25.49 -4.60
C GLY A 303 24.14 25.04 -3.14
N TYR A 304 23.64 23.83 -2.84
CA TYR A 304 23.64 23.30 -1.48
C TYR A 304 24.99 22.72 -1.09
N THR A 305 25.36 22.85 0.19
CA THR A 305 26.49 22.11 0.77
C THR A 305 26.06 20.68 1.04
N THR A 306 26.79 19.71 0.52
CA THR A 306 26.47 18.29 0.62
C THR A 306 27.48 17.56 1.51
N GLU A 307 27.00 16.75 2.45
CA GLU A 307 27.81 15.84 3.28
C GLU A 307 27.32 14.41 3.07
N VAL A 308 28.25 13.45 2.94
CA VAL A 308 27.94 12.03 2.69
C VAL A 308 28.50 11.16 3.81
N HIS A 309 27.65 10.29 4.36
CA HIS A 309 27.98 9.27 5.34
C HIS A 309 27.69 7.89 4.76
N SER A 310 28.65 6.97 4.90
CA SER A 310 28.58 5.64 4.29
C SER A 310 28.69 4.56 5.35
N ASN A 311 27.76 3.59 5.30
CA ASN A 311 27.81 2.33 6.05
C ASN A 311 28.09 2.50 7.55
N LEU A 312 27.54 3.54 8.17
CA LEU A 312 27.71 3.78 9.60
C LEU A 312 26.95 2.73 10.43
N THR A 313 27.50 2.39 11.59
CA THR A 313 26.74 1.70 12.64
C THR A 313 25.64 2.61 13.19
N ALA A 314 24.69 2.08 13.96
CA ALA A 314 23.66 2.93 14.55
C ALA A 314 24.23 3.94 15.56
N LYS A 315 25.28 3.55 16.31
CA LYS A 315 26.02 4.47 17.19
C LYS A 315 26.69 5.60 16.40
N GLU A 316 27.44 5.27 15.35
CA GLU A 316 28.12 6.27 14.52
C GLU A 316 27.13 7.17 13.78
N THR A 317 25.98 6.61 13.36
CA THR A 317 24.90 7.39 12.76
C THR A 317 24.43 8.49 13.72
N LYS A 318 24.19 8.15 14.99
CA LYS A 318 23.81 9.14 16.01
C LYS A 318 24.91 10.18 16.23
N GLU A 319 26.17 9.76 16.35
CA GLU A 319 27.30 10.69 16.52
C GLU A 319 27.47 11.64 15.33
N ALA A 320 27.23 11.18 14.11
CA ALA A 320 27.24 12.01 12.91
C ALA A 320 26.09 13.04 12.95
N LEU A 321 24.88 12.62 13.31
CA LEU A 321 23.74 13.52 13.47
C LEU A 321 23.97 14.56 14.57
N ASP A 322 24.62 14.19 15.68
CA ASP A 322 25.02 15.12 16.75
C ASP A 322 26.01 16.17 16.24
N LYS A 323 26.99 15.78 15.44
CA LYS A 323 27.96 16.71 14.82
C LYS A 323 27.29 17.67 13.85
N ILE A 324 26.40 17.17 12.98
CA ILE A 324 25.60 18.00 12.06
C ILE A 324 24.78 19.04 12.84
N LYS A 325 24.14 18.60 13.91
CA LYS A 325 23.34 19.48 14.77
C LYS A 325 24.18 20.54 15.47
N ALA A 326 25.37 20.17 15.94
CA ALA A 326 26.29 21.08 16.61
C ALA A 326 26.94 22.11 15.65
N SER A 327 27.13 21.75 14.38
CA SER A 327 27.76 22.62 13.38
C SER A 327 26.79 23.59 12.71
N MET A 328 25.46 23.41 12.88
CA MET A 328 24.45 24.26 12.27
C MET A 328 24.45 25.70 12.82
N SER A 329 24.58 26.68 11.92
CA SER A 329 24.43 28.10 12.27
C SER A 329 22.97 28.48 12.51
N GLU A 330 22.75 29.53 13.30
CA GLU A 330 21.41 30.07 13.54
C GLU A 330 20.74 30.63 12.27
N ASN A 331 21.52 30.94 11.23
CA ASN A 331 21.05 31.53 9.97
C ASN A 331 20.81 30.50 8.86
N ILE A 332 20.89 29.19 9.17
CA ILE A 332 20.58 28.14 8.18
C ILE A 332 19.16 28.34 7.62
N SER A 333 18.97 28.22 6.31
CA SER A 333 17.66 28.41 5.67
C SER A 333 16.78 27.17 5.69
N GLY A 334 17.35 25.99 5.94
CA GLY A 334 16.70 24.70 5.94
C GLY A 334 17.73 23.57 5.81
N ILE A 335 17.27 22.33 5.93
CA ILE A 335 18.12 21.15 5.83
C ILE A 335 17.39 20.04 5.08
N ILE A 336 18.15 19.22 4.37
CA ILE A 336 17.65 18.03 3.68
C ILE A 336 18.42 16.81 4.20
N PHE A 337 17.69 15.81 4.68
CA PHE A 337 18.23 14.49 5.00
C PHE A 337 17.82 13.50 3.92
N ILE A 338 18.78 12.74 3.41
CA ILE A 338 18.53 11.66 2.44
C ILE A 338 19.04 10.36 3.04
N ILE A 339 18.14 9.41 3.30
CA ILE A 339 18.46 8.12 3.92
C ILE A 339 18.24 7.03 2.87
N CYS A 340 19.34 6.41 2.43
CA CYS A 340 19.34 5.31 1.48
C CYS A 340 19.67 4.00 2.23
N SER A 341 18.67 3.18 2.53
CA SER A 341 18.87 1.93 3.28
C SER A 341 17.78 0.89 3.01
N HIS A 342 17.87 -0.26 3.66
CA HIS A 342 16.75 -1.17 3.85
C HIS A 342 15.77 -0.63 4.91
N SER A 343 14.48 -0.93 4.71
CA SER A 343 13.41 -0.69 5.68
C SER A 343 12.41 -1.85 5.64
N PHE A 344 11.55 -1.95 6.65
CA PHE A 344 10.51 -2.98 6.78
C PHE A 344 9.10 -2.39 6.80
N THR A 345 8.94 -1.23 7.45
CA THR A 345 7.62 -0.62 7.70
C THR A 345 7.59 0.87 7.39
N ASN A 346 8.51 1.41 6.58
CA ASN A 346 8.73 2.85 6.32
C ASN A 346 9.04 3.71 7.56
N ASP A 347 8.82 3.18 8.76
CA ASP A 347 9.00 3.89 10.03
C ASP A 347 10.38 3.66 10.67
N ILE A 348 11.20 2.81 10.05
CA ILE A 348 12.56 2.47 10.49
C ILE A 348 13.51 2.37 9.30
N PHE A 349 14.80 2.57 9.51
CA PHE A 349 15.84 2.21 8.56
C PHE A 349 16.95 1.37 9.23
N LEU A 350 17.55 0.48 8.46
CA LEU A 350 18.62 -0.42 8.92
C LEU A 350 19.99 0.27 8.81
N THR A 351 20.88 0.05 9.77
CA THR A 351 22.28 0.52 9.73
C THR A 351 23.23 -0.64 9.42
N SER A 352 24.52 -0.34 9.19
CA SER A 352 25.47 -1.36 8.70
C SER A 352 25.72 -2.50 9.68
N ASP A 353 25.44 -2.29 10.97
CA ASP A 353 25.54 -3.28 12.04
C ASP A 353 24.23 -4.06 12.30
N MET A 354 23.27 -3.98 11.38
CA MET A 354 21.96 -4.65 11.46
C MET A 354 21.06 -4.12 12.60
N GLU A 355 21.34 -2.91 13.10
CA GLU A 355 20.47 -2.22 14.05
C GLU A 355 19.44 -1.34 13.33
N THR A 356 18.27 -1.16 13.95
CA THR A 356 17.20 -0.33 13.38
C THR A 356 17.14 1.04 14.06
N VAL A 357 17.04 2.10 13.26
CA VAL A 357 16.80 3.46 13.72
C VAL A 357 15.39 3.93 13.30
N PRO A 358 14.53 4.38 14.24
CA PRO A 358 13.23 4.92 13.91
C PRO A 358 13.31 6.23 13.13
N THR A 359 12.54 6.31 12.05
CA THR A 359 12.36 7.51 11.23
C THR A 359 11.75 8.65 12.04
N ALA A 360 10.75 8.35 12.87
CA ALA A 360 10.12 9.34 13.75
C ALA A 360 11.11 9.96 14.74
N TRP A 361 12.08 9.18 15.23
CA TRP A 361 13.14 9.69 16.10
C TRP A 361 14.01 10.70 15.36
N LEU A 362 14.48 10.38 14.15
CA LEU A 362 15.29 11.29 13.34
C LEU A 362 14.54 12.60 13.07
N ILE A 363 13.27 12.51 12.67
CA ILE A 363 12.42 13.67 12.41
C ILE A 363 12.30 14.52 13.69
N ASN A 364 11.97 13.91 14.83
CA ASN A 364 11.83 14.62 16.10
C ASN A 364 13.15 15.26 16.56
N TYR A 365 14.28 14.59 16.33
CA TYR A 365 15.60 15.04 16.78
C TYR A 365 16.01 16.42 16.22
N PHE A 366 15.53 16.73 15.01
CA PHE A 366 15.73 18.01 14.32
C PHE A 366 14.53 18.95 14.42
N ASN A 367 13.51 18.62 15.22
CA ASN A 367 12.39 19.50 15.52
C ASN A 367 12.63 20.36 16.76
N TYR A 368 11.81 21.39 16.91
CA TYR A 368 11.70 22.14 18.16
C TYR A 368 11.04 21.26 19.25
N PRO A 369 11.50 21.29 20.52
CA PRO A 369 12.56 22.13 21.06
C PRO A 369 13.99 21.57 20.90
N GLN A 370 14.15 20.34 20.40
CA GLN A 370 15.44 19.65 20.35
C GLN A 370 16.46 20.34 19.43
N CYS A 371 16.05 20.95 18.33
CA CYS A 371 16.90 21.71 17.40
C CYS A 371 16.31 23.11 17.15
N ARG A 372 16.71 24.08 17.99
CA ARG A 372 16.20 25.46 17.93
C ARG A 372 16.60 26.17 16.64
N GLN A 373 17.75 25.81 16.06
CA GLN A 373 18.30 26.39 14.84
C GLN A 373 17.38 26.17 13.61
N LEU A 374 16.53 25.14 13.62
CA LEU A 374 15.62 24.77 12.54
C LEU A 374 14.16 25.15 12.79
N ARG A 375 13.87 25.96 13.81
CA ARG A 375 12.52 26.46 14.09
C ARG A 375 12.04 27.35 12.91
N TYR A 376 10.83 27.09 12.40
CA TYR A 376 10.22 27.81 11.26
C TYR A 376 10.96 27.69 9.92
N LYS A 377 11.79 26.66 9.79
CA LYS A 377 12.63 26.42 8.60
C LYS A 377 12.31 25.05 7.99
N PRO A 378 12.27 24.92 6.67
CA PRO A 378 11.94 23.67 6.00
C PRO A 378 12.96 22.58 6.32
N LYS A 379 12.45 21.42 6.72
CA LYS A 379 13.20 20.19 6.95
C LYS A 379 12.66 19.13 5.99
N LEU A 380 13.48 18.73 5.04
CA LEU A 380 13.10 17.80 3.99
C LEU A 380 13.75 16.45 4.29
N PHE A 381 12.94 15.40 4.41
CA PHE A 381 13.43 14.04 4.61
C PHE A 381 13.12 13.22 3.36
N ILE A 382 14.12 12.64 2.74
CA ILE A 382 13.99 11.76 1.58
C ILE A 382 14.41 10.37 2.02
N PHE A 383 13.44 9.48 2.14
CA PHE A 383 13.61 8.11 2.56
C PHE A 383 13.63 7.21 1.33
N ASP A 384 14.84 6.98 0.81
CA ASP A 384 15.11 6.16 -0.37
C ASP A 384 15.33 4.70 0.05
N TYR A 385 14.24 4.07 0.49
CA TYR A 385 14.22 2.72 1.05
C TYR A 385 14.13 1.61 0.01
N CYS A 386 14.80 0.52 0.31
CA CYS A 386 14.56 -0.80 -0.26
C CYS A 386 13.75 -1.61 0.77
N LEU A 387 12.46 -1.82 0.52
CA LEU A 387 11.54 -2.43 1.50
C LEU A 387 11.62 -3.96 1.51
N GLY A 388 12.58 -4.53 2.25
CA GLY A 388 12.79 -5.99 2.30
C GLY A 388 11.94 -6.69 3.37
N PHE A 389 11.80 -8.02 3.27
CA PHE A 389 11.07 -8.86 4.24
C PHE A 389 11.98 -9.64 5.21
N TYR A 390 13.27 -9.31 5.26
CA TYR A 390 14.29 -10.06 6.00
C TYR A 390 14.33 -9.69 7.48
N ARG A 391 13.81 -10.52 8.40
CA ARG A 391 13.80 -10.22 9.85
C ARG A 391 14.94 -10.84 10.66
N ASP A 392 15.59 -11.87 10.13
CA ASP A 392 16.61 -12.61 10.87
C ASP A 392 17.88 -11.79 11.13
N GLY A 393 18.39 -11.86 12.36
CA GLY A 393 19.62 -11.19 12.77
C GLY A 393 19.49 -9.67 12.97
N ILE A 394 18.30 -9.10 12.84
CA ILE A 394 18.03 -7.68 13.10
C ILE A 394 17.89 -7.42 14.59
N LYS A 395 18.48 -6.31 15.04
CA LYS A 395 18.40 -5.87 16.44
C LYS A 395 17.67 -4.54 16.53
N ALA A 396 16.63 -4.50 17.35
CA ALA A 396 16.04 -3.24 17.75
C ALA A 396 17.02 -2.51 18.68
N MET A 397 17.32 -1.26 18.39
CA MET A 397 18.05 -0.41 19.32
C MET A 397 17.26 -0.27 20.64
N PRO A 398 17.93 -0.21 21.81
CA PRO A 398 17.25 -0.20 23.09
C PRO A 398 16.31 1.01 23.24
N ASN A 399 15.09 0.76 23.74
CA ASN A 399 14.06 1.79 23.93
C ASN A 399 14.52 2.99 24.77
N SER A 400 15.51 2.82 25.65
CA SER A 400 16.09 3.92 26.44
C SER A 400 16.83 4.97 25.59
N MET A 401 17.17 4.66 24.33
CA MET A 401 17.72 5.63 23.36
C MET A 401 16.65 6.40 22.57
N PHE A 402 15.39 5.95 22.59
CA PHE A 402 14.30 6.56 21.82
C PHE A 402 13.22 7.11 22.75
N TYR A 403 13.08 8.44 22.77
CA TYR A 403 12.10 9.12 23.61
C TYR A 403 10.78 9.38 22.87
N ASP A 404 9.69 9.07 23.58
CA ASP A 404 8.25 9.39 23.48
C ASP A 404 7.57 9.46 22.07
N PRO A 405 6.53 8.63 21.79
CA PRO A 405 5.70 8.73 20.59
C PRO A 405 5.19 10.15 20.33
N MET A 406 5.10 10.50 19.03
CA MET A 406 4.63 11.79 18.52
C MET A 406 3.34 12.26 19.21
N ARG A 407 3.45 13.17 20.19
CA ARG A 407 2.36 14.09 20.52
C ARG A 407 2.38 15.21 19.48
N ILE A 408 1.59 15.03 18.42
CA ILE A 408 1.34 16.08 17.42
C ILE A 408 0.62 17.24 18.14
N GLN A 409 1.35 18.28 18.49
CA GLN A 409 0.80 19.55 18.97
C GLN A 409 1.38 20.70 18.13
N GLU A 410 0.62 21.11 17.10
CA GLU A 410 0.64 22.37 16.34
C GLU A 410 2.01 22.91 15.81
N PRO A 411 2.07 24.04 15.07
CA PRO A 411 2.60 24.21 13.71
C PRO A 411 4.14 24.33 13.58
N HIS A 412 4.94 23.81 14.52
CA HIS A 412 6.40 24.03 14.58
C HIS A 412 7.25 22.99 13.85
N PHE A 413 6.61 22.09 13.10
CA PHE A 413 7.26 20.93 12.54
C PHE A 413 7.94 21.24 11.20
N ASP A 414 7.35 22.03 10.29
CA ASP A 414 7.94 22.37 8.96
C ASP A 414 8.68 21.18 8.29
N ASN A 415 8.17 19.95 8.46
CA ASN A 415 8.79 18.74 7.95
C ASN A 415 8.03 18.23 6.74
N LEU A 416 8.76 17.88 5.70
CA LEU A 416 8.22 17.23 4.52
C LEU A 416 9.00 15.95 4.25
N CYS A 417 8.30 14.81 4.28
CA CYS A 417 8.90 13.49 4.13
C CYS A 417 8.50 12.89 2.77
N LEU A 418 9.48 12.57 1.93
CA LEU A 418 9.31 11.90 0.65
C LEU A 418 9.86 10.48 0.78
N TYR A 419 8.99 9.49 0.66
CA TYR A 419 9.34 8.08 0.72
C TYR A 419 9.41 7.51 -0.70
N SER A 420 10.44 6.72 -0.99
CA SER A 420 10.40 5.81 -2.12
C SER A 420 9.38 4.71 -1.82
N SER A 421 8.49 4.49 -2.76
CA SER A 421 7.49 3.41 -2.84
C SER A 421 7.91 1.99 -2.44
N ASN A 422 6.91 1.24 -2.00
CA ASN A 422 6.89 -0.17 -1.58
C ASN A 422 7.23 -1.19 -2.69
N CYS A 423 8.51 -1.33 -3.04
CA CYS A 423 8.98 -2.53 -3.72
C CYS A 423 10.16 -3.16 -2.99
N ALA A 424 10.04 -4.46 -2.73
CA ALA A 424 11.07 -5.28 -2.12
C ALA A 424 12.34 -5.45 -2.95
N PHE A 425 12.34 -4.91 -4.17
CA PHE A 425 13.50 -4.88 -5.04
C PHE A 425 13.52 -3.51 -5.74
N LYS A 426 14.50 -2.67 -5.40
CA LYS A 426 14.77 -1.45 -6.18
C LYS A 426 15.12 -1.89 -7.60
N ALA A 427 14.23 -1.62 -8.56
CA ALA A 427 14.60 -1.70 -9.97
C ALA A 427 15.85 -0.84 -10.19
N GLN A 428 16.92 -1.47 -10.67
CA GLN A 428 18.21 -0.80 -10.87
C GLN A 428 18.33 -0.40 -12.34
N THR A 429 18.90 0.79 -12.56
CA THR A 429 19.43 1.21 -13.85
C THR A 429 20.95 1.09 -13.81
N LYS A 430 21.64 1.25 -14.95
CA LYS A 430 23.11 1.31 -14.96
C LYS A 430 23.66 2.41 -14.03
N ASP A 431 22.86 3.46 -13.78
CA ASP A 431 23.24 4.72 -13.15
C ASP A 431 22.70 4.88 -11.70
N GLY A 432 22.10 3.84 -11.12
CA GLY A 432 21.51 3.88 -9.77
C GLY A 432 20.07 3.36 -9.74
N SER A 433 19.37 3.52 -8.62
CA SER A 433 17.97 3.15 -8.48
C SER A 433 17.05 4.03 -9.34
N VAL A 434 15.93 3.46 -9.78
CA VAL A 434 14.91 4.17 -10.56
C VAL A 434 14.40 5.42 -9.83
N PHE A 435 14.17 5.32 -8.52
CA PHE A 435 13.68 6.45 -7.72
C PHE A 435 14.68 7.60 -7.68
N ALA A 436 15.93 7.35 -7.24
CA ALA A 436 16.96 8.38 -7.16
C ALA A 436 17.20 9.03 -8.52
N THR A 437 17.25 8.22 -9.58
CA THR A 437 17.43 8.69 -10.96
C THR A 437 16.32 9.65 -11.39
N TYR A 438 15.05 9.29 -11.18
CA TYR A 438 13.94 10.15 -11.60
C TYR A 438 13.73 11.35 -10.70
N LEU A 439 14.01 11.24 -9.40
CA LEU A 439 14.02 12.38 -8.49
C LEU A 439 15.08 13.39 -8.94
N CYS A 440 16.33 12.95 -9.09
CA CYS A 440 17.43 13.80 -9.55
C CYS A 440 17.13 14.45 -10.91
N ARG A 441 16.54 13.70 -11.83
CA ARG A 441 16.15 14.22 -13.14
C ARG A 441 15.02 15.24 -13.07
N THR A 442 13.99 14.97 -12.28
CA THR A 442 12.87 15.89 -12.08
C THR A 442 13.34 17.20 -11.46
N LEU A 443 14.24 17.10 -10.47
CA LEU A 443 14.89 18.24 -9.85
C LEU A 443 15.72 19.03 -10.87
N ALA A 444 16.60 18.37 -11.63
CA ALA A 444 17.44 19.02 -12.62
C ALA A 444 16.62 19.74 -13.72
N ASP A 445 15.56 19.11 -14.21
CA ASP A 445 14.73 19.64 -15.30
C ASP A 445 13.80 20.78 -14.86
N HIS A 446 13.35 20.79 -13.59
CA HIS A 446 12.17 21.58 -13.21
C HIS A 446 12.29 22.37 -11.90
N ALA A 447 13.30 22.13 -11.05
CA ALA A 447 13.41 22.84 -9.77
C ALA A 447 13.68 24.35 -9.92
N HIS A 448 14.04 24.79 -11.12
CA HIS A 448 14.27 26.19 -11.46
C HIS A 448 12.99 27.05 -11.46
N ASN A 449 11.80 26.45 -11.59
CA ASN A 449 10.54 27.19 -11.70
C ASN A 449 9.32 26.54 -11.00
N LEU A 450 9.42 25.30 -10.54
CA LEU A 450 8.31 24.63 -9.84
C LEU A 450 8.53 24.56 -8.33
N GLU A 451 7.43 24.67 -7.59
CA GLU A 451 7.41 24.35 -6.15
C GLU A 451 7.35 22.84 -5.92
N ILE A 452 7.69 22.43 -4.70
CA ILE A 452 7.92 21.04 -4.32
C ILE A 452 6.74 20.09 -4.58
N ASN A 453 5.49 20.51 -4.40
CA ASN A 453 4.35 19.63 -4.67
C ASN A 453 4.15 19.41 -6.17
N LYS A 454 4.40 20.43 -7.01
CA LYS A 454 4.44 20.28 -8.48
C LYS A 454 5.63 19.41 -8.93
N LEU A 455 6.78 19.52 -8.29
CA LEU A 455 7.92 18.62 -8.53
C LEU A 455 7.56 17.18 -8.19
N TYR A 456 6.92 16.96 -7.03
CA TYR A 456 6.41 15.66 -6.61
C TYR A 456 5.43 15.07 -7.62
N LYS A 457 4.44 15.84 -8.10
CA LYS A 457 3.51 15.38 -9.16
C LYS A 457 4.23 14.95 -10.44
N LYS A 458 5.28 15.69 -10.85
CA LYS A 458 6.09 15.29 -12.00
C LYS A 458 6.90 14.02 -11.74
N LEU A 459 7.46 13.89 -10.54
CA LEU A 459 8.18 12.70 -10.12
C LEU A 459 7.26 11.48 -10.16
N VAL A 460 6.09 11.57 -9.53
CA VAL A 460 5.06 10.52 -9.56
C VAL A 460 4.74 10.15 -10.99
N ASN A 461 4.42 11.12 -11.86
CA ASN A 461 4.12 10.83 -13.27
C ASN A 461 5.29 10.11 -13.98
N LYS A 462 6.55 10.52 -13.76
CA LYS A 462 7.71 9.85 -14.37
C LYS A 462 7.91 8.42 -13.83
N CYS A 463 7.78 8.24 -12.52
CA CYS A 463 7.88 6.93 -11.87
C CYS A 463 6.76 5.99 -12.31
N SER A 464 5.51 6.48 -12.32
CA SER A 464 4.32 5.70 -12.73
C SER A 464 4.38 5.22 -14.18
N VAL A 465 5.04 5.97 -15.08
CA VAL A 465 5.20 5.56 -16.49
C VAL A 465 6.28 4.48 -16.68
N SER A 466 7.22 4.38 -15.74
CA SER A 466 8.45 3.61 -15.93
C SER A 466 8.57 2.39 -15.00
N SER A 467 7.84 2.37 -13.89
CA SER A 467 7.71 1.22 -12.99
C SER A 467 6.37 1.29 -12.24
N LEU A 468 5.53 0.28 -12.43
CA LEU A 468 4.17 0.19 -11.89
C LEU A 468 4.10 0.07 -10.35
N TYR A 469 5.23 -0.21 -9.70
CA TYR A 469 5.33 -0.45 -8.25
C TYR A 469 6.16 0.61 -7.52
N ALA A 470 6.59 1.65 -8.24
CA ALA A 470 7.52 2.64 -7.73
C ALA A 470 6.90 4.03 -7.50
N VAL A 471 5.68 4.16 -6.97
CA VAL A 471 5.03 5.46 -6.76
C VAL A 471 5.44 6.12 -5.43
N PRO A 472 6.32 7.14 -5.43
CA PRO A 472 6.77 7.74 -4.20
C PRO A 472 5.63 8.42 -3.45
N TYR A 473 5.71 8.41 -2.12
CA TYR A 473 4.70 8.98 -1.23
C TYR A 473 5.26 10.23 -0.54
N LEU A 474 4.47 11.30 -0.50
CA LEU A 474 4.83 12.57 0.14
C LEU A 474 3.94 12.81 1.36
N HIS A 475 4.54 12.99 2.53
CA HIS A 475 3.87 13.26 3.79
C HIS A 475 4.30 14.62 4.36
N SER A 476 3.33 15.51 4.56
CA SER A 476 3.56 16.82 5.19
C SER A 476 3.24 16.75 6.67
N ILE A 477 4.18 17.19 7.51
CA ILE A 477 4.02 17.33 8.96
C ILE A 477 4.26 18.80 9.31
N GLY A 478 3.20 19.60 9.30
CA GLY A 478 3.27 21.04 9.57
C GLY A 478 4.08 21.81 8.53
N PHE A 479 4.18 21.33 7.28
CA PHE A 479 4.83 22.03 6.17
C PHE A 479 3.78 22.82 5.39
N ASP A 480 3.59 24.08 5.77
CA ASP A 480 2.45 24.92 5.37
C ASP A 480 2.79 26.01 4.35
N ARG A 481 4.07 26.25 4.07
CA ARG A 481 4.54 27.22 3.07
C ARG A 481 5.03 26.55 1.79
N ARG A 482 4.95 27.30 0.69
CA ARG A 482 5.50 26.87 -0.59
C ARG A 482 7.03 26.84 -0.52
N PHE A 483 7.61 25.79 -1.09
CA PHE A 483 9.06 25.61 -1.13
C PHE A 483 9.55 25.51 -2.58
N TYR A 484 10.57 26.30 -2.90
CA TYR A 484 11.24 26.34 -4.20
C TYR A 484 12.74 26.23 -3.97
N PHE A 485 13.44 25.40 -4.76
CA PHE A 485 14.89 25.21 -4.60
C PHE A 485 15.73 26.38 -5.12
N HIS A 486 15.21 27.17 -6.07
CA HIS A 486 15.90 28.32 -6.69
C HIS A 486 17.36 28.04 -7.12
N PRO A 487 17.65 26.98 -7.89
CA PRO A 487 19.02 26.62 -8.28
C PRO A 487 19.76 27.76 -8.99
N GLY A 488 21.05 27.92 -8.73
CA GLY A 488 21.89 28.93 -9.41
C GLY A 488 21.62 30.39 -9.03
N LEU A 489 20.65 30.65 -8.15
CA LEU A 489 20.46 31.95 -7.51
C LEU A 489 21.10 31.89 -6.12
N ALA A 490 22.33 32.37 -6.02
CA ALA A 490 22.92 32.86 -4.79
C ALA A 490 23.04 34.38 -4.94
N LEU A 491 22.77 35.14 -3.88
CA LEU A 491 23.08 36.57 -3.84
C LEU A 491 24.60 36.76 -3.75
#